data_AF-A0A5K3F9E2-F1
#
_entry.id   AF-A0A5K3F9E2-F1
#
_cell.length_a   1.000
_cell.length_b   1.000
_cell.length_c   1.000
_cell.angle_alpha   90.00
_cell.angle_beta   90.00
_cell.angle_gamma   90.00
#
_symmetry.space_group_name_H-M   'P 1'
#
loop_
_entity.id
_entity.type
_entity.pdbx_description
1 polymer ?
#
loop_
_entity_poly.entity_id
_entity_poly.type
_entity_poly.pdbx_seq_one_letter_code
_entity_poly.pdbx_strand_id
1 'polypeptide(L)'
;MTALSDINFDSAAVKTYTLELNPRARESTLANTNLSYESALLIDGLKSLVQALQLLNEDDYAGRLEAPEFYGNAGISRSGSLPCQPNSAPAFSAPMILNKLRKISFGGLTGNMRIDKNGFRSHFTLDLWGVKMKQSFSKLGEWNSNAGIVMESPMDKTNSSVKVDLNRVRIVSSILLSPFMMEKKDANGKAIKGEYEGFCVDLVKKLSEMIKFKYRMKAVSDGQFGSFVNGSWDGMVGELLRKEADIVVAPLTITSDRERVVDFTTPFMEFGLSVMYQKIDRPHPDPLSFMEPLSTEIWMCISFAYLGVSVVLFLVSRLSPAEWGAPLTQLKTISDPGSDGDDALVVEDNKAGVHGHMDNVFSIFNSFWFALSTFVQQGGDIVPRSLSGRIVGGAWWFFTLIIVSSYTANLAAYLTVERMTNPIKSYEDLARQSKVKYGIIKSGSTRNFFEKSNIKIFQRMWKFMESNPDVLAPTVKAGVERVINSNKDYAFILESTMNEYFNQRRPCTTVKVS
;
A
#
# COMPACT_ATOMS: atom_id res chain seq x y z
N MET A 1 30.15 21.88 1.21
CA MET A 1 31.47 21.90 1.87
C MET A 1 31.42 22.95 2.95
N THR A 2 31.84 22.62 4.17
CA THR A 2 31.90 23.51 5.32
C THR A 2 33.34 23.58 5.82
N ALA A 3 33.81 24.78 6.11
CA ALA A 3 35.17 25.02 6.60
C ALA A 3 35.10 25.87 7.86
N LEU A 4 36.01 25.62 8.81
CA LEU A 4 36.21 26.49 9.96
C LEU A 4 37.32 27.49 9.62
N SER A 5 37.10 28.76 9.94
CA SER A 5 38.10 29.81 9.81
C SER A 5 38.45 30.38 11.18
N ASP A 6 39.74 30.42 11.49
CA ASP A 6 40.29 31.10 12.67
C ASP A 6 40.51 32.60 12.40
N ILE A 7 40.38 33.03 11.13
CA ILE A 7 40.42 34.44 10.73
C ILE A 7 39.00 34.92 10.46
N ASN A 8 38.62 36.00 11.14
CA ASN A 8 37.45 36.78 10.78
C ASN A 8 37.86 37.86 9.77
N PHE A 9 37.60 37.60 8.48
CA PHE A 9 37.96 38.51 7.37
C PHE A 9 37.24 39.86 7.43
N ASP A 10 36.12 39.95 8.16
CA ASP A 10 35.36 41.18 8.31
C ASP A 10 35.79 42.03 9.52
N SER A 11 36.71 41.52 10.35
CA SER A 11 37.14 42.21 11.56
C SER A 11 37.91 43.50 11.25
N ALA A 12 37.76 44.50 12.12
CA ALA A 12 38.50 45.76 12.00
C ALA A 12 40.02 45.54 12.03
N ALA A 13 40.52 44.55 12.80
CA ALA A 13 41.95 44.25 12.89
C ALA A 13 42.52 43.73 11.57
N VAL A 14 41.77 42.88 10.85
CA VAL A 14 42.18 42.36 9.53
C VAL A 14 42.11 43.48 8.48
N LYS A 15 41.08 44.34 8.54
CA LYS A 15 40.94 45.51 7.67
C LYS A 15 42.07 46.53 7.86
N THR A 16 42.42 46.85 9.11
CA THR A 16 43.57 47.70 9.42
C THR A 16 44.88 47.06 8.98
N TYR A 17 45.09 45.76 9.19
CA TYR A 17 46.28 45.06 8.72
C TYR A 17 46.43 45.08 7.19
N THR A 18 45.33 44.84 6.47
CA THR A 18 45.32 44.91 4.99
C THR A 18 45.56 46.32 4.46
N LEU A 19 45.14 47.36 5.18
CA LEU A 19 45.34 48.76 4.82
C LEU A 19 46.73 49.30 5.18
N GLU A 20 47.28 48.93 6.34
CA GLU A 20 48.51 49.55 6.90
C GLU A 20 49.79 48.73 6.68
N LEU A 21 49.70 47.40 6.61
CA LEU A 21 50.84 46.49 6.78
C LEU A 21 51.14 45.61 5.57
N ASN A 22 50.54 45.89 4.40
CA ASN A 22 50.84 45.17 3.15
C ASN A 22 51.76 45.99 2.21
N PRO A 23 53.08 46.07 2.46
CA PRO A 23 54.01 46.73 1.54
C PRO A 23 54.12 46.02 0.18
N ARG A 24 53.64 44.77 0.06
CA ARG A 24 53.61 43.98 -1.18
C ARG A 24 52.40 44.26 -2.08
N ALA A 25 51.39 44.99 -1.62
CA ALA A 25 50.28 45.44 -2.47
C ALA A 25 50.67 46.54 -3.47
N ARG A 26 51.89 47.10 -3.36
CA ARG A 26 52.45 48.06 -4.32
C ARG A 26 53.14 47.42 -5.54
N GLU A 27 53.46 46.13 -5.51
CA GLU A 27 54.03 45.42 -6.66
C GLU A 27 52.93 44.67 -7.43
N SER A 28 52.72 45.03 -8.69
CA SER A 28 51.60 44.62 -9.54
C SER A 28 51.60 43.15 -9.98
N THR A 29 52.56 42.34 -9.53
CA THR A 29 52.76 40.96 -10.00
C THR A 29 52.22 39.88 -9.06
N LEU A 30 51.77 40.21 -7.84
CA LEU A 30 51.30 39.22 -6.85
C LEU A 30 50.00 39.64 -6.13
N ALA A 31 49.01 40.10 -6.89
CA ALA A 31 47.84 40.82 -6.39
C ALA A 31 46.72 39.99 -5.70
N ASN A 32 46.92 38.74 -5.25
CA ASN A 32 45.85 37.98 -4.57
C ASN A 32 46.38 36.83 -3.70
N THR A 33 47.11 37.13 -2.64
CA THR A 33 47.36 36.10 -1.60
C THR A 33 46.52 36.43 -0.37
N ASN A 34 45.45 35.67 -0.18
CA ASN A 34 44.69 35.68 1.07
C ASN A 34 45.65 35.33 2.22
N LEU A 35 45.63 36.14 3.29
CA LEU A 35 46.42 35.90 4.49
C LEU A 35 46.15 34.47 5.01
N SER A 36 47.20 33.66 5.15
CA SER A 36 47.05 32.31 5.73
C SER A 36 46.81 32.40 7.23
N TYR A 37 46.05 31.45 7.80
CA TYR A 37 45.82 31.37 9.24
C TYR A 37 47.14 31.24 10.03
N GLU A 38 48.14 30.56 9.46
CA GLU A 38 49.48 30.43 10.05
C GLU A 38 50.20 31.78 10.14
N SER A 39 50.07 32.61 9.10
CA SER A 39 50.64 33.95 9.09
C SER A 39 49.93 34.86 10.09
N ALA A 40 48.61 34.77 10.19
CA ALA A 40 47.82 35.50 11.19
C ALA A 40 48.21 35.10 12.62
N LEU A 41 48.35 33.80 12.89
CA LEU A 41 48.80 33.28 14.19
C LEU A 41 50.23 33.73 14.53
N LEU A 42 51.13 33.80 13.54
CA LEU A 42 52.50 34.28 13.76
C LEU A 42 52.52 35.76 14.16
N ILE A 43 51.70 36.59 13.51
CA ILE A 43 51.57 38.02 13.83
C ILE A 43 51.00 38.20 15.23
N ASP A 44 49.92 37.50 15.57
CA ASP A 44 49.33 37.54 16.91
C ASP A 44 50.31 36.99 17.96
N GLY A 45 51.04 35.92 17.66
CA GLY A 45 52.09 35.36 18.50
C GLY A 45 53.19 36.37 18.79
N LEU A 46 53.69 37.07 17.77
CA LEU A 46 54.73 38.09 17.95
C LEU A 46 54.21 39.29 18.75
N LYS A 47 52.97 39.72 18.51
CA LYS A 47 52.31 40.77 19.29
C LYS A 47 52.15 40.38 20.77
N SER A 48 51.83 39.11 21.05
CA SER A 48 51.76 38.58 22.42
C SER A 48 53.11 38.63 23.13
N LEU A 49 54.19 38.33 22.41
CA LEU A 49 55.56 38.40 22.94
C LEU A 49 55.97 39.84 23.22
N VAL A 50 55.71 40.77 22.30
CA VAL A 50 56.02 42.19 22.48
C VAL A 50 55.29 42.77 23.70
N GLN A 51 53.99 42.47 23.85
CA GLN A 51 53.24 42.91 25.04
C GLN A 51 53.77 42.27 26.33
N ALA A 52 54.23 41.01 26.28
CA ALA A 52 54.82 40.36 27.45
C ALA A 52 56.12 41.06 27.88
N LEU A 53 56.96 41.42 26.91
CA LEU A 53 58.21 42.14 27.15
C LEU A 53 57.95 43.58 27.65
N GLN A 54 56.93 44.26 27.12
CA GLN A 54 56.50 45.57 27.64
C GLN A 54 56.05 45.48 29.09
N LEU A 55 55.23 44.50 29.45
CA LEU A 55 54.77 44.26 30.83
C LEU A 55 55.90 43.81 31.78
N LEU A 56 57.03 43.32 31.25
CA LEU A 56 58.23 43.04 32.02
C LEU A 56 59.09 44.30 32.22
N ASN A 57 59.06 45.22 31.26
CA ASN A 57 59.77 46.49 31.31
C ASN A 57 59.04 47.57 32.15
N GLU A 58 57.71 47.50 32.25
CA GLU A 58 56.91 48.41 33.10
C GLU A 58 56.95 48.04 34.60
N ASP A 59 57.18 46.77 34.93
CA ASP A 59 57.53 46.39 36.30
C ASP A 59 58.97 46.85 36.60
N ASP A 60 59.33 47.03 37.88
CA ASP A 60 60.64 47.45 38.46
C ASP A 60 61.90 46.65 37.98
N TYR A 61 61.77 45.79 36.98
CA TYR A 61 62.79 44.97 36.35
C TYR A 61 63.43 45.60 35.09
N ALA A 62 62.98 46.77 34.63
CA ALA A 62 63.69 47.53 33.59
C ALA A 62 65.19 47.69 33.94
N GLY A 63 65.46 47.92 35.23
CA GLY A 63 66.82 47.98 35.75
C GLY A 63 67.62 46.68 35.61
N ARG A 64 67.00 45.49 35.51
CA ARG A 64 67.69 44.19 35.38
C ARG A 64 67.86 43.68 33.95
N LEU A 65 67.09 44.23 33.00
CA LEU A 65 67.33 44.01 31.57
C LEU A 65 68.58 44.78 31.10
N GLU A 66 68.93 45.87 31.81
CA GLU A 66 70.12 46.68 31.55
C GLU A 66 71.16 46.67 32.69
N ALA A 67 70.93 46.03 33.86
CA ALA A 67 71.88 46.07 34.99
C ALA A 67 73.19 45.33 34.67
N PRO A 68 74.34 46.01 34.80
CA PRO A 68 75.67 45.41 34.67
C PRO A 68 76.19 44.79 35.97
N GLU A 69 75.32 44.37 36.89
CA GLU A 69 75.75 43.85 38.20
C GLU A 69 75.71 42.32 38.23
N PHE A 70 76.69 41.67 37.60
CA PHE A 70 77.30 40.41 38.06
C PHE A 70 78.55 40.10 37.21
N TYR A 71 79.50 41.05 37.15
CA TYR A 71 80.87 40.74 36.74
C TYR A 71 81.62 40.06 37.88
N GLY A 72 81.39 38.76 38.02
CA GLY A 72 82.27 37.85 38.76
C GLY A 72 83.07 37.00 37.77
N ASN A 73 84.30 37.43 37.49
CA ASN A 73 85.40 36.69 36.84
C ASN A 73 85.04 35.39 36.07
N ALA A 74 84.37 35.55 34.93
CA ALA A 74 84.51 34.64 33.80
C ALA A 74 84.24 35.46 32.54
N GLY A 75 85.21 35.51 31.62
CA GLY A 75 85.04 36.17 30.34
C GLY A 75 83.90 35.54 29.57
N ILE A 76 82.72 36.15 29.61
CA ILE A 76 81.58 35.80 28.76
C ILE A 76 81.18 37.07 28.03
N SER A 77 81.42 37.04 26.72
CA SER A 77 81.04 38.03 25.74
C SER A 77 79.54 38.39 25.87
N ARG A 78 79.21 39.65 25.58
CA ARG A 78 77.87 40.29 25.62
C ARG A 78 76.76 39.65 24.75
N SER A 79 76.90 38.41 24.34
CA SER A 79 75.93 37.67 23.52
C SER A 79 76.04 36.15 23.67
N GLY A 80 76.59 35.66 24.79
CA GLY A 80 76.83 34.23 25.00
C GLY A 80 75.52 33.46 25.26
N SER A 81 75.13 32.59 24.34
CA SER A 81 74.11 31.57 24.55
C SER A 81 74.42 30.78 25.83
N LEU A 82 73.46 30.71 26.76
CA LEU A 82 73.56 29.77 27.88
C LEU A 82 73.72 28.34 27.32
N PRO A 83 74.66 27.53 27.83
CA PRO A 83 74.73 26.12 27.47
C PRO A 83 73.39 25.43 27.84
N CYS A 84 72.95 24.45 27.06
CA CYS A 84 71.67 23.75 27.30
C CYS A 84 71.57 23.13 28.71
N GLN A 85 72.70 22.95 29.39
CA GLN A 85 72.80 22.61 30.81
C GLN A 85 73.67 23.66 31.53
N PRO A 86 73.07 24.71 32.10
CA PRO A 86 73.81 25.72 32.87
C PRO A 86 74.03 25.23 34.31
N ASN A 87 75.22 25.52 34.87
CA ASN A 87 75.60 25.18 36.25
C ASN A 87 74.92 26.09 37.30
N SER A 88 74.23 27.14 36.88
CA SER A 88 73.48 28.08 37.73
C SER A 88 72.17 28.47 37.05
N ALA A 89 71.13 28.73 37.85
CA ALA A 89 69.85 29.20 37.32
C ALA A 89 70.02 30.55 36.57
N PRO A 90 69.43 30.70 35.37
CA PRO A 90 69.56 31.94 34.59
C PRO A 90 68.89 33.14 35.27
N ALA A 91 69.40 34.34 34.99
CA ALA A 91 68.96 35.61 35.59
C ALA A 91 67.49 35.97 35.25
N PHE A 92 66.95 35.44 34.16
CA PHE A 92 65.52 35.47 33.84
C PHE A 92 64.97 34.04 33.91
N SER A 93 63.85 33.86 34.60
CA SER A 93 63.22 32.55 34.70
C SER A 93 62.11 32.43 33.65
N ALA A 94 62.11 31.34 32.87
CA ALA A 94 61.00 31.01 31.96
C ALA A 94 59.60 31.10 32.64
N PRO A 95 59.44 30.73 33.93
CA PRO A 95 58.19 30.92 34.67
C PRO A 95 57.72 32.38 34.78
N MET A 96 58.62 33.37 34.86
CA MET A 96 58.25 34.78 34.95
C MET A 96 57.65 35.30 33.63
N ILE A 97 58.30 34.98 32.51
CA ILE A 97 57.80 35.32 31.17
C ILE A 97 56.46 34.61 30.92
N LEU A 98 56.36 33.34 31.30
CA LEU A 98 55.13 32.57 31.15
C LEU A 98 53.98 33.15 31.99
N ASN A 99 54.25 33.64 33.21
CA ASN A 99 53.26 34.30 34.04
C ASN A 99 52.76 35.62 33.41
N LYS A 100 53.65 36.38 32.78
CA LYS A 100 53.29 37.61 32.06
C LYS A 100 52.51 37.31 30.78
N LEU A 101 52.92 36.32 29.99
CA LEU A 101 52.18 35.85 28.81
C LEU A 101 50.74 35.42 29.14
N ARG A 102 50.52 34.81 30.32
CA ARG A 102 49.17 34.42 30.79
C ARG A 102 48.27 35.60 31.19
N LYS A 103 48.84 36.77 31.51
CA LYS A 103 48.09 37.98 31.88
C LYS A 103 47.64 38.80 30.68
N ILE A 104 48.21 38.52 29.52
CA ILE A 104 47.95 39.26 28.29
C ILE A 104 46.59 38.86 27.72
N SER A 105 45.82 39.87 27.34
CA SER A 105 44.58 39.73 26.57
C SER A 105 44.52 40.85 25.56
N PHE A 106 44.44 40.53 24.27
CA PHE A 106 44.30 41.54 23.22
C PHE A 106 43.46 41.01 22.04
N GLY A 107 42.89 41.94 21.27
CA GLY A 107 42.29 41.66 19.97
C GLY A 107 43.36 41.55 18.89
N GLY A 108 43.54 40.34 18.36
CA GLY A 108 44.43 40.00 17.25
C GLY A 108 43.66 39.76 15.94
N LEU A 109 44.39 39.31 14.92
CA LEU A 109 43.83 38.91 13.61
C LEU A 109 42.96 37.65 13.72
N THR A 110 43.28 36.77 14.67
CA THR A 110 42.53 35.55 14.98
C THR A 110 41.41 35.77 16.00
N GLY A 111 41.09 37.03 16.33
CA GLY A 111 40.11 37.39 17.36
C GLY A 111 40.75 37.62 18.73
N ASN A 112 40.02 37.32 19.81
CA ASN A 112 40.56 37.52 21.16
C ASN A 112 41.66 36.49 21.45
N MET A 113 42.82 36.97 21.88
CA MET A 113 43.97 36.15 22.26
C MET A 113 44.11 36.14 23.78
N ARG A 114 43.93 34.97 24.39
CA ARG A 114 44.10 34.75 25.82
C ARG A 114 44.62 33.35 26.08
N ILE A 115 45.59 33.22 26.97
CA ILE A 115 46.22 31.94 27.33
C ILE A 115 45.73 31.47 28.70
N ASP A 116 45.45 30.18 28.83
CA ASP A 116 45.02 29.55 30.08
C ASP A 116 46.21 29.26 31.03
N LYS A 117 45.91 28.63 32.17
CA LYS A 117 46.95 28.24 33.16
C LYS A 117 47.91 27.18 32.63
N ASN A 118 47.53 26.45 31.59
CA ASN A 118 48.30 25.34 31.00
C ASN A 118 49.12 25.78 29.78
N GLY A 119 48.92 27.01 29.27
CA GLY A 119 49.60 27.51 28.08
C GLY A 119 48.79 27.37 26.78
N PHE A 120 47.52 26.96 26.86
CA PHE A 120 46.63 26.84 25.70
C PHE A 120 45.79 28.09 25.48
N ARG A 121 45.45 28.37 24.22
CA ARG A 121 44.54 29.47 23.87
C ARG A 121 43.12 29.16 24.37
N SER A 122 42.51 30.11 25.07
CA SER A 122 41.15 30.01 25.61
C SER A 122 40.28 31.16 25.11
N HIS A 123 38.96 31.00 25.14
CA HIS A 123 38.00 32.05 24.75
C HIS A 123 38.17 32.52 23.30
N PHE A 124 38.47 31.60 22.39
CA PHE A 124 38.54 31.86 20.95
C PHE A 124 37.23 31.49 20.25
N THR A 125 37.03 32.10 19.10
CA THR A 125 35.85 31.96 18.25
C THR A 125 36.28 31.52 16.86
N LEU A 126 35.68 30.46 16.33
CA LEU A 126 35.91 30.02 14.96
C LEU A 126 34.68 30.33 14.10
N ASP A 127 34.89 30.97 12.97
CA ASP A 127 33.80 31.23 12.03
C ASP A 127 33.51 29.97 11.21
N LEU A 128 32.23 29.57 11.16
CA LEU A 128 31.77 28.44 10.38
C LEU A 128 31.33 28.91 9.01
N TRP A 129 32.11 28.59 7.98
CA TRP A 129 31.84 28.96 6.61
C TRP A 129 31.23 27.80 5.85
N GLY A 130 30.28 28.10 4.97
CA GLY A 130 29.72 27.10 4.08
C GLY A 130 29.33 27.67 2.73
N VAL A 131 29.28 26.76 1.76
CA VAL A 131 28.90 27.09 0.38
C VAL A 131 27.39 26.90 0.24
N LYS A 132 26.68 27.98 -0.12
CA LYS A 132 25.29 27.89 -0.62
C LYS A 132 25.32 27.67 -2.13
N MET A 133 24.44 26.82 -2.66
CA MET A 133 24.37 26.53 -4.10
C MET A 133 24.19 27.84 -4.89
N LYS A 134 25.16 28.14 -5.78
CA LYS A 134 25.28 29.37 -6.61
C LYS A 134 25.78 30.65 -5.91
N GLN A 135 26.22 30.62 -4.65
CA GLN A 135 26.83 31.78 -3.98
C GLN A 135 28.28 31.50 -3.57
N SER A 136 29.05 32.60 -3.40
CA SER A 136 30.36 32.58 -2.76
C SER A 136 30.27 32.05 -1.32
N PHE A 137 31.42 31.66 -0.75
CA PHE A 137 31.50 31.25 0.66
C PHE A 137 30.80 32.29 1.56
N SER A 138 29.88 31.83 2.40
CA SER A 138 29.14 32.67 3.35
C SER A 138 29.28 32.11 4.76
N LYS A 139 29.39 33.01 5.74
CA LYS A 139 29.38 32.65 7.16
C LYS A 139 28.00 32.08 7.53
N LEU A 140 28.00 30.92 8.17
CA LEU A 140 26.80 30.19 8.61
C LEU A 140 26.59 30.28 10.14
N GLY A 141 27.65 30.58 10.87
CA GLY A 141 27.63 30.67 12.33
C GLY A 141 29.03 30.82 12.90
N GLU A 142 29.12 30.75 14.22
CA GLU A 142 30.35 30.82 14.98
C GLU A 142 30.42 29.63 15.93
N TRP A 143 31.62 29.12 16.20
CA TRP A 143 31.87 28.17 17.27
C TRP A 143 32.65 28.87 18.37
N ASN A 144 32.17 28.78 19.60
CA ASN A 144 32.83 29.34 20.78
C ASN A 144 33.28 28.21 21.70
N SER A 145 34.50 28.31 22.21
CA SER A 145 35.05 27.40 23.23
C SER A 145 34.14 27.14 24.45
N ASN A 146 33.29 28.09 24.83
CA ASN A 146 32.40 27.95 26.00
C ASN A 146 30.99 27.43 25.65
N ALA A 147 30.48 27.73 24.45
CA ALA A 147 29.08 27.50 24.08
C ALA A 147 28.88 26.48 22.95
N GLY A 148 29.95 26.01 22.31
CA GLY A 148 29.87 25.16 21.13
C GLY A 148 29.45 25.94 19.88
N ILE A 149 28.72 25.29 18.97
CA ILE A 149 28.26 25.91 17.71
C ILE A 149 27.07 26.82 17.98
N VAL A 150 27.22 28.11 17.68
CA VAL A 150 26.17 29.11 17.65
C VAL A 150 25.92 29.46 16.19
N MET A 151 24.86 28.88 15.62
CA MET A 151 24.45 29.23 14.26
C MET A 151 23.90 30.65 14.26
N GLU A 152 24.34 31.44 13.28
CA GLU A 152 23.78 32.78 13.07
C GLU A 152 22.39 32.54 12.48
N SER A 153 21.38 32.51 13.35
CA SER A 153 20.00 32.43 12.91
C SER A 153 19.80 33.61 11.97
N PRO A 154 19.35 33.41 10.71
CA PRO A 154 18.90 34.53 9.92
C PRO A 154 17.91 35.29 10.79
N MET A 155 18.11 36.62 10.93
CA MET A 155 17.15 37.51 11.58
C MET A 155 15.86 37.46 10.77
N ASP A 156 15.07 36.43 11.06
CA ASP A 156 13.72 36.23 10.57
C ASP A 156 13.01 35.36 11.64
N LYS A 157 13.09 35.84 12.89
CA LYS A 157 12.25 35.37 14.01
C LYS A 157 10.83 35.89 13.83
N THR A 158 10.18 35.50 12.75
CA THR A 158 8.72 35.48 12.66
C THR A 158 8.28 34.09 12.21
N ASN A 159 7.76 33.35 13.19
CA ASN A 159 7.17 32.02 13.10
C ASN A 159 8.11 30.88 12.71
N SER A 160 8.23 29.96 13.67
CA SER A 160 8.61 28.56 13.51
C SER A 160 7.62 27.81 12.60
N SER A 161 7.46 28.26 11.36
CA SER A 161 7.10 27.40 10.25
C SER A 161 8.41 27.05 9.56
N VAL A 162 8.67 25.76 9.38
CA VAL A 162 9.74 25.29 8.52
C VAL A 162 9.48 25.89 7.14
N LYS A 163 10.12 27.03 6.81
CA LYS A 163 9.97 27.66 5.51
C LYS A 163 10.56 26.70 4.49
N VAL A 164 9.67 26.06 3.72
CA VAL A 164 10.06 25.22 2.60
C VAL A 164 10.90 26.08 1.66
N ASP A 165 12.13 25.66 1.37
CA ASP A 165 12.99 26.36 0.42
C ASP A 165 12.36 26.29 -0.98
N LEU A 166 11.66 27.36 -1.37
CA LEU A 166 10.92 27.50 -2.63
C LEU A 166 11.85 27.48 -3.85
N ASN A 167 13.15 27.71 -3.67
CA ASN A 167 14.12 27.77 -4.76
C ASN A 167 14.75 26.41 -5.08
N ARG A 168 14.62 25.42 -4.20
CA ARG A 168 15.12 24.06 -4.45
C ARG A 168 14.09 23.22 -5.20
N VAL A 169 14.48 22.68 -6.34
CA VAL A 169 13.69 21.66 -7.05
C VAL A 169 13.86 20.33 -6.32
N ARG A 170 12.75 19.74 -5.88
CA ARG A 170 12.73 18.42 -5.21
C ARG A 170 12.60 17.29 -6.21
N ILE A 171 13.42 16.26 -6.05
CA ILE A 171 13.35 15.04 -6.87
C ILE A 171 12.35 14.10 -6.21
N VAL A 172 11.23 13.86 -6.89
CA VAL A 172 10.17 12.97 -6.44
C VAL A 172 10.33 11.63 -7.15
N SER A 173 10.75 10.60 -6.44
CA SER A 173 10.90 9.25 -6.99
C SER A 173 9.59 8.47 -6.89
N SER A 174 9.27 7.70 -7.92
CA SER A 174 8.07 6.86 -7.99
C SER A 174 8.32 5.67 -8.94
N ILE A 175 7.38 4.73 -9.01
CA ILE A 175 7.51 3.50 -9.81
C ILE A 175 6.49 3.47 -10.96
N LEU A 176 6.92 3.00 -12.13
CA LEU A 176 6.04 2.82 -13.29
C LEU A 176 5.06 1.67 -13.05
N LEU A 177 3.88 2.01 -12.54
CA LEU A 177 2.81 1.09 -12.22
C LEU A 177 1.46 1.75 -12.49
N SER A 178 0.67 1.19 -13.40
CA SER A 178 -0.69 1.67 -13.67
C SER A 178 -1.64 1.32 -12.51
N PRO A 179 -2.52 2.22 -12.05
CA PRO A 179 -2.77 3.59 -12.52
C PRO A 179 -2.01 4.70 -11.76
N PHE A 180 -1.03 4.34 -10.94
CA PHE A 180 -0.32 5.26 -10.05
C PHE A 180 0.63 6.20 -10.77
N MET A 181 1.51 5.66 -11.62
CA MET A 181 2.36 6.44 -12.51
C MET A 181 2.57 5.68 -13.82
N MET A 182 2.29 6.36 -14.92
CA MET A 182 2.37 5.86 -16.28
C MET A 182 3.10 6.89 -17.13
N GLU A 183 3.81 6.44 -18.15
CA GLU A 183 4.40 7.36 -19.12
C GLU A 183 3.26 7.96 -19.95
N LYS A 184 3.26 9.30 -20.06
CA LYS A 184 2.27 10.01 -20.88
C LYS A 184 2.52 9.68 -22.35
N LYS A 185 1.45 9.41 -23.08
CA LYS A 185 1.53 9.04 -24.50
C LYS A 185 1.20 10.23 -25.39
N ASP A 186 1.97 10.40 -26.46
CA ASP A 186 1.68 11.33 -27.55
C ASP A 186 0.40 10.93 -28.31
N ALA A 187 -0.10 11.82 -29.18
CA ALA A 187 -1.20 11.53 -30.11
C ALA A 187 -0.95 10.27 -30.97
N ASN A 188 0.32 9.90 -31.19
CA ASN A 188 0.73 8.71 -31.93
C ASN A 188 0.89 7.45 -31.04
N GLY A 189 0.54 7.53 -29.75
CA GLY A 189 0.65 6.43 -28.78
C GLY A 189 2.06 6.13 -28.27
N LYS A 190 3.07 6.94 -28.65
CA LYS A 190 4.47 6.80 -28.18
C LYS A 190 4.65 7.50 -26.83
N ALA A 191 5.41 6.90 -25.93
CA ALA A 191 5.71 7.48 -24.63
C ALA A 191 6.61 8.73 -24.74
N ILE A 192 6.18 9.83 -24.10
CA ILE A 192 6.96 11.06 -23.99
C ILE A 192 7.93 10.90 -22.81
N LYS A 193 9.22 10.84 -23.12
CA LYS A 193 10.24 10.63 -22.10
C LYS A 193 10.28 11.81 -21.12
N GLY A 194 10.00 11.54 -19.84
CA GLY A 194 10.05 12.54 -18.76
C GLY A 194 8.72 13.20 -18.44
N GLU A 195 7.64 12.88 -19.17
CA GLU A 195 6.27 13.24 -18.79
C GLU A 195 5.53 12.00 -18.28
N TYR A 196 4.94 12.14 -17.10
CA TYR A 196 4.19 11.07 -16.46
C TYR A 196 2.76 11.52 -16.19
N GLU A 197 1.84 10.57 -16.15
CA GLU A 197 0.44 10.75 -15.77
C GLU A 197 0.01 9.65 -14.79
N GLY A 198 -1.00 9.90 -13.98
CA GLY A 198 -1.54 8.92 -13.02
C GLY A 198 -1.76 9.49 -11.62
N PHE A 199 -2.32 8.65 -10.75
CA PHE A 199 -2.77 9.06 -9.43
C PHE A 199 -1.67 9.72 -8.57
N CYS A 200 -0.47 9.15 -8.53
CA CYS A 200 0.64 9.70 -7.75
C CYS A 200 1.17 11.02 -8.35
N VAL A 201 1.11 11.17 -9.67
CA VAL A 201 1.52 12.42 -10.35
C VAL A 201 0.56 13.55 -10.01
N ASP A 202 -0.74 13.29 -10.05
CA ASP A 202 -1.78 14.25 -9.69
C ASP A 202 -1.72 14.61 -8.20
N LEU A 203 -1.43 13.63 -7.34
CA LEU A 203 -1.22 13.86 -5.91
C LEU A 203 -0.06 14.81 -5.66
N VAL A 204 1.10 14.58 -6.29
CA VAL A 204 2.27 15.47 -6.16
C VAL A 204 1.97 16.86 -6.71
N LYS A 205 1.25 16.96 -7.83
CA LYS A 205 0.81 18.24 -8.39
C LYS A 205 -0.05 19.02 -7.39
N LYS A 206 -1.01 18.36 -6.74
CA LYS A 206 -1.85 18.98 -5.69
C LYS A 206 -1.05 19.37 -4.46
N LEU A 207 -0.12 18.54 -4.02
CA LEU A 207 0.79 18.87 -2.91
C LEU A 207 1.66 20.09 -3.24
N SER A 208 2.17 20.16 -4.47
CA SER A 208 2.95 21.30 -4.96
C SER A 208 2.10 22.58 -5.03
N GLU A 209 0.84 22.49 -5.44
CA GLU A 209 -0.09 23.63 -5.45
C GLU A 209 -0.41 24.15 -4.04
N MET A 210 -0.48 23.28 -3.04
CA MET A 210 -0.78 23.66 -1.65
C MET A 210 0.43 24.21 -0.90
N ILE A 211 1.58 23.52 -0.99
CA ILE A 211 2.81 23.83 -0.23
C ILE A 211 3.73 24.79 -1.02
N LYS A 212 3.46 24.99 -2.32
CA LYS A 212 4.20 25.86 -3.24
C LYS A 212 5.66 25.45 -3.52
N PHE A 213 6.00 24.16 -3.43
CA PHE A 213 7.35 23.68 -3.77
C PHE A 213 7.49 23.29 -5.25
N LYS A 214 8.70 23.45 -5.80
CA LYS A 214 9.06 22.99 -7.15
C LYS A 214 9.50 21.54 -7.11
N TYR A 215 9.10 20.74 -8.09
CA TYR A 215 9.44 19.32 -8.15
C TYR A 215 9.76 18.82 -9.56
N ARG A 216 10.41 17.67 -9.62
CA ARG A 216 10.60 16.86 -10.83
C ARG A 216 10.31 15.40 -10.50
N MET A 217 9.41 14.79 -11.26
CA MET A 217 9.14 13.35 -11.18
C MET A 217 10.30 12.55 -11.77
N LYS A 218 10.69 11.47 -11.10
CA LYS A 218 11.71 10.52 -11.53
C LYS A 218 11.14 9.10 -11.36
N ALA A 219 11.25 8.27 -12.39
CA ALA A 219 11.00 6.85 -12.24
C ALA A 219 12.21 6.17 -11.57
N VAL A 220 11.94 5.28 -10.62
CA VAL A 220 12.96 4.49 -9.92
C VAL A 220 13.82 3.72 -10.91
N SER A 221 15.13 3.72 -10.67
CA SER A 221 16.12 3.28 -11.66
C SER A 221 16.10 1.77 -11.92
N ASP A 222 15.81 0.96 -10.91
CA ASP A 222 15.80 -0.51 -10.96
C ASP A 222 14.38 -1.13 -11.09
N GLY A 223 13.34 -0.30 -11.08
CA GLY A 223 11.95 -0.75 -11.12
C GLY A 223 11.44 -1.43 -9.84
N GLN A 224 12.16 -1.32 -8.71
CA GLN A 224 11.83 -2.02 -7.48
C GLN A 224 11.28 -1.08 -6.39
N PHE A 225 10.45 -1.61 -5.50
CA PHE A 225 9.88 -0.83 -4.40
C PHE A 225 10.88 -0.51 -3.29
N GLY A 226 11.81 -1.43 -3.03
CA GLY A 226 12.80 -1.33 -1.98
C GLY A 226 12.69 -2.45 -0.97
N SER A 227 13.68 -3.32 -1.00
CA SER A 227 13.90 -4.50 -0.17
C SER A 227 15.37 -4.52 0.29
N PHE A 228 15.60 -5.13 1.44
CA PHE A 228 16.95 -5.30 1.95
C PHE A 228 17.59 -6.53 1.30
N VAL A 229 18.50 -6.29 0.35
CA VAL A 229 19.16 -7.33 -0.45
C VAL A 229 20.66 -7.15 -0.35
N ASN A 230 21.40 -8.23 -0.03
CA ASN A 230 22.87 -8.23 0.04
C ASN A 230 23.48 -7.12 0.91
N GLY A 231 22.84 -6.81 2.05
CA GLY A 231 23.33 -5.80 2.99
C GLY A 231 23.04 -4.34 2.62
N SER A 232 22.32 -4.08 1.52
CA SER A 232 21.93 -2.74 1.09
C SER A 232 20.45 -2.69 0.70
N TRP A 233 19.88 -1.49 0.72
CA TRP A 233 18.50 -1.26 0.27
C TRP A 233 18.49 -0.91 -1.22
N ASP A 234 17.70 -1.65 -1.99
CA ASP A 234 17.41 -1.35 -3.40
C ASP A 234 16.14 -0.48 -3.54
N GLY A 235 15.72 -0.24 -4.78
CA GLY A 235 14.46 0.41 -5.10
C GLY A 235 14.36 1.86 -4.62
N MET A 236 13.10 2.31 -4.50
CA MET A 236 12.77 3.66 -4.05
C MET A 236 13.28 3.96 -2.63
N VAL A 237 13.27 2.97 -1.73
CA VAL A 237 13.83 3.11 -0.37
C VAL A 237 15.34 3.34 -0.43
N GLY A 238 16.05 2.59 -1.29
CA GLY A 238 17.47 2.79 -1.52
C GLY A 238 17.81 4.16 -2.11
N GLU A 239 16.99 4.68 -3.04
CA GLU A 239 17.19 6.02 -3.61
C GLU A 239 17.07 7.13 -2.56
N LEU A 240 16.19 6.98 -1.55
CA LEU A 240 16.10 7.91 -0.42
C LEU A 240 17.34 7.87 0.46
N LEU A 241 17.83 6.67 0.81
CA LEU A 241 19.03 6.51 1.64
C LEU A 241 20.29 7.04 0.97
N ARG A 242 20.41 6.86 -0.35
CA ARG A 242 21.50 7.40 -1.18
C ARG A 242 21.34 8.89 -1.51
N LYS A 243 20.24 9.53 -1.07
CA LYS A 243 19.90 10.93 -1.34
C LYS A 243 19.82 11.26 -2.84
N GLU A 244 19.46 10.28 -3.66
CA GLU A 244 19.18 10.46 -5.09
C GLU A 244 17.77 11.03 -5.32
N ALA A 245 16.87 10.77 -4.38
CA ALA A 245 15.52 11.32 -4.33
C ALA A 245 15.32 12.08 -3.01
N ASP A 246 14.55 13.17 -3.06
CA ASP A 246 14.18 13.94 -1.86
C ASP A 246 12.93 13.38 -1.17
N ILE A 247 12.01 12.83 -1.95
CA ILE A 247 10.74 12.27 -1.49
C ILE A 247 10.32 11.13 -2.42
N VAL A 248 9.65 10.12 -1.88
CA VAL A 248 9.00 9.06 -2.65
C VAL A 248 7.50 9.22 -2.55
N VAL A 249 6.82 9.28 -3.70
CA VAL A 249 5.36 9.27 -3.77
C VAL A 249 4.93 8.15 -4.71
N ALA A 250 4.57 7.02 -4.11
CA ALA A 250 4.30 5.78 -4.81
C ALA A 250 3.33 4.90 -3.99
N PRO A 251 2.74 3.85 -4.58
CA PRO A 251 2.04 2.79 -3.86
C PRO A 251 3.05 1.92 -3.08
N LEU A 252 3.70 2.52 -2.08
CA LEU A 252 4.72 1.86 -1.27
C LEU A 252 4.09 1.37 0.03
N THR A 253 4.04 0.04 0.23
CA THR A 253 3.56 -0.55 1.49
C THR A 253 4.45 -0.13 2.65
N ILE A 254 3.84 0.40 3.72
CA ILE A 254 4.52 0.69 4.99
C ILE A 254 4.79 -0.65 5.68
N THR A 255 6.06 -0.95 5.96
CA THR A 255 6.48 -2.17 6.67
C THR A 255 7.46 -1.84 7.78
N SER A 256 7.52 -2.66 8.82
CA SER A 256 8.44 -2.43 9.95
C SER A 256 9.90 -2.34 9.52
N ASP A 257 10.32 -3.15 8.53
CA ASP A 257 11.70 -3.11 8.03
C ASP A 257 12.02 -1.77 7.33
N ARG A 258 11.06 -1.18 6.61
CA ARG A 258 11.24 0.09 5.90
C ARG A 258 11.18 1.30 6.85
N GLU A 259 10.27 1.27 7.82
CA GLU A 259 10.09 2.34 8.82
C GLU A 259 11.34 2.53 9.69
N ARG A 260 12.17 1.49 9.86
CA ARG A 260 13.45 1.59 10.57
C ARG A 260 14.50 2.45 9.86
N VAL A 261 14.36 2.66 8.55
CA VAL A 261 15.38 3.35 7.73
C VAL A 261 14.86 4.60 7.03
N VAL A 262 13.54 4.73 6.85
CA VAL A 262 12.90 5.91 6.28
C VAL A 262 11.64 6.26 7.05
N ASP A 263 11.35 7.56 7.15
CA ASP A 263 10.12 8.06 7.76
C ASP A 263 8.95 8.00 6.76
N PHE A 264 7.77 7.65 7.27
CA PHE A 264 6.53 7.65 6.51
C PHE A 264 5.58 8.74 7.02
N THR A 265 4.74 9.25 6.13
CA THR A 265 3.56 10.03 6.51
C THR A 265 2.44 9.12 6.99
N THR A 266 1.33 9.71 7.43
CA THR A 266 0.07 8.97 7.57
C THR A 266 -0.29 8.31 6.23
N PRO A 267 -0.78 7.06 6.23
CA PRO A 267 -1.19 6.38 5.00
C PRO A 267 -2.33 7.17 4.34
N PHE A 268 -2.25 7.37 3.03
CA PHE A 268 -3.29 8.07 2.25
C PHE A 268 -4.30 7.10 1.61
N MET A 269 -4.01 5.81 1.62
CA MET A 269 -4.85 4.76 1.04
C MET A 269 -4.65 3.47 1.84
N GLU A 270 -5.75 2.86 2.28
CA GLU A 270 -5.74 1.56 2.94
C GLU A 270 -6.06 0.46 1.94
N PHE A 271 -5.36 -0.68 2.07
CA PHE A 271 -5.61 -1.86 1.25
C PHE A 271 -5.30 -3.13 2.03
N GLY A 272 -5.87 -4.24 1.56
CA GLY A 272 -5.55 -5.58 2.03
C GLY A 272 -5.01 -6.46 0.91
N LEU A 273 -4.53 -7.66 1.24
CA LEU A 273 -4.35 -8.69 0.23
C LEU A 273 -5.73 -9.18 -0.22
N SER A 274 -5.82 -9.59 -1.47
CA SER A 274 -7.02 -10.17 -2.07
C SER A 274 -6.62 -11.24 -3.08
N VAL A 275 -7.54 -12.14 -3.40
CA VAL A 275 -7.32 -13.17 -4.41
C VAL A 275 -8.02 -12.73 -5.70
N MET A 276 -7.28 -12.70 -6.80
CA MET A 276 -7.82 -12.58 -8.14
C MET A 276 -7.96 -13.96 -8.75
N TYR A 277 -9.15 -14.23 -9.28
CA TYR A 277 -9.47 -15.46 -9.97
C TYR A 277 -10.23 -15.16 -11.25
N GLN A 278 -10.21 -16.09 -12.21
CA GLN A 278 -10.97 -15.93 -13.44
C GLN A 278 -12.47 -16.08 -13.14
N LYS A 279 -13.26 -15.14 -13.67
CA LYS A 279 -14.72 -15.19 -13.63
C LYS A 279 -15.18 -16.50 -14.27
N ILE A 280 -16.07 -17.21 -13.60
CA ILE A 280 -16.63 -18.44 -14.15
C ILE A 280 -17.73 -18.05 -15.13
N ASP A 281 -17.56 -18.49 -16.38
CA ASP A 281 -18.62 -18.42 -17.38
C ASP A 281 -19.85 -19.19 -16.90
N ARG A 282 -21.02 -18.72 -17.35
CA ARG A 282 -22.31 -19.34 -17.07
C ARG A 282 -22.19 -20.86 -17.23
N PRO A 283 -22.36 -21.67 -16.17
CA PRO A 283 -22.48 -23.10 -16.38
C PRO A 283 -23.65 -23.32 -17.34
N HIS A 284 -23.45 -24.17 -18.35
CA HIS A 284 -24.57 -24.58 -19.19
C HIS A 284 -25.65 -25.15 -18.27
N PRO A 285 -26.92 -24.74 -18.42
CA PRO A 285 -27.97 -25.26 -17.56
C PRO A 285 -28.02 -26.78 -17.73
N ASP A 286 -27.86 -27.51 -16.63
CA ASP A 286 -28.00 -28.96 -16.65
C ASP A 286 -29.40 -29.30 -17.20
N PRO A 287 -29.57 -30.39 -17.95
CA PRO A 287 -30.87 -30.78 -18.51
C PRO A 287 -31.97 -30.97 -17.45
N LEU A 288 -31.60 -31.14 -16.17
CA LEU A 288 -32.52 -31.28 -15.03
C LEU A 288 -32.69 -30.00 -14.20
N SER A 289 -32.17 -28.85 -14.66
CA SER A 289 -32.31 -27.55 -13.98
C SER A 289 -33.77 -27.12 -13.77
N PHE A 290 -34.72 -27.69 -14.52
CA PHE A 290 -36.15 -27.46 -14.30
C PHE A 290 -36.66 -27.98 -12.94
N MET A 291 -35.96 -28.92 -12.28
CA MET A 291 -36.35 -29.41 -10.95
C MET A 291 -35.84 -28.54 -9.80
N GLU A 292 -34.83 -27.69 -10.04
CA GLU A 292 -34.19 -26.82 -9.04
C GLU A 292 -35.10 -25.76 -8.36
N PRO A 293 -36.19 -25.25 -8.98
CA PRO A 293 -37.07 -24.27 -8.33
C PRO A 293 -37.78 -24.77 -7.06
N LEU A 294 -37.82 -26.08 -6.83
CA LEU A 294 -38.36 -26.70 -5.62
C LEU A 294 -37.32 -27.63 -4.99
N SER A 295 -37.22 -27.62 -3.66
CA SER A 295 -36.33 -28.52 -2.92
C SER A 295 -36.69 -29.99 -3.15
N THR A 296 -35.70 -30.88 -3.10
CA THR A 296 -35.88 -32.34 -3.19
C THR A 296 -36.87 -32.87 -2.15
N GLU A 297 -36.90 -32.25 -0.96
CA GLU A 297 -37.87 -32.55 0.10
C GLU A 297 -39.31 -32.31 -0.35
N ILE A 298 -39.57 -31.19 -1.04
CA ILE A 298 -40.91 -30.84 -1.54
C ILE A 298 -41.34 -31.82 -2.63
N TRP A 299 -40.43 -32.22 -3.52
CA TRP A 299 -40.68 -33.24 -4.54
C TRP A 299 -41.06 -34.59 -3.95
N MET A 300 -40.40 -35.00 -2.86
CA MET A 300 -40.77 -36.21 -2.11
C MET A 300 -42.16 -36.07 -1.48
N CYS A 301 -42.47 -34.93 -0.86
CA CYS A 301 -43.79 -34.66 -0.28
C CYS A 301 -44.91 -34.68 -1.34
N ILE A 302 -44.69 -34.10 -2.53
CA ILE A 302 -45.65 -34.13 -3.64
C ILE A 302 -45.90 -35.58 -4.07
N SER A 303 -44.84 -36.40 -4.17
CA SER A 303 -44.95 -37.80 -4.58
C SER A 303 -45.72 -38.64 -3.55
N PHE A 304 -45.49 -38.43 -2.25
CA PHE A 304 -46.25 -39.10 -1.19
C PHE A 304 -47.71 -38.62 -1.13
N ALA A 305 -47.95 -37.32 -1.25
CA ALA A 305 -49.30 -36.76 -1.27
C ALA A 305 -50.11 -37.28 -2.46
N TYR A 306 -49.47 -37.37 -3.64
CA TYR A 306 -50.05 -37.94 -4.85
C TYR A 306 -50.50 -39.40 -4.65
N LEU A 307 -49.61 -40.26 -4.15
CA LEU A 307 -49.95 -41.67 -3.85
C LEU A 307 -51.04 -41.76 -2.78
N GLY A 308 -50.96 -40.94 -1.73
CA GLY A 308 -51.95 -40.89 -0.65
C GLY A 308 -53.35 -40.53 -1.16
N VAL A 309 -53.47 -39.52 -2.02
CA VAL A 309 -54.75 -39.11 -2.61
C VAL A 309 -55.30 -40.19 -3.53
N SER A 310 -54.47 -40.84 -4.34
CA SER A 310 -54.92 -41.97 -5.18
C SER A 310 -55.50 -43.12 -4.35
N VAL A 311 -54.86 -43.46 -3.23
CA VAL A 311 -55.36 -44.51 -2.30
C VAL A 311 -56.65 -44.06 -1.61
N VAL A 312 -56.72 -42.83 -1.11
CA VAL A 312 -57.93 -42.30 -0.46
C VAL A 312 -59.10 -42.27 -1.43
N LEU A 313 -58.91 -41.82 -2.68
CA LEU A 313 -59.95 -41.81 -3.70
C LEU A 313 -60.40 -43.23 -4.07
N PHE A 314 -59.48 -44.19 -4.13
CA PHE A 314 -59.82 -45.60 -4.35
C PHE A 314 -60.64 -46.20 -3.19
N LEU A 315 -60.30 -45.86 -1.94
CA LEU A 315 -61.07 -46.30 -0.78
C LEU A 315 -62.46 -45.66 -0.74
N VAL A 316 -62.56 -44.36 -1.01
CA VAL A 316 -63.84 -43.64 -1.07
C VAL A 316 -64.74 -44.17 -2.18
N SER A 317 -64.19 -44.52 -3.34
CA SER A 317 -64.98 -45.11 -4.44
C SER A 317 -65.48 -46.52 -4.14
N ARG A 318 -64.75 -47.28 -3.31
CA ARG A 318 -65.19 -48.61 -2.84
C ARG A 318 -66.18 -48.55 -1.70
N LEU A 319 -66.07 -47.58 -0.79
CA LEU A 319 -66.90 -47.49 0.41
C LEU A 319 -68.18 -46.66 0.22
N SER A 320 -68.24 -45.80 -0.81
CA SER A 320 -69.39 -44.93 -1.09
C SER A 320 -70.32 -45.56 -2.12
N PRO A 321 -71.54 -45.99 -1.75
CA PRO A 321 -72.50 -46.58 -2.69
C PRO A 321 -72.93 -45.61 -3.81
N ALA A 322 -72.78 -44.31 -3.59
CA ALA A 322 -73.10 -43.26 -4.58
C ALA A 322 -72.12 -43.22 -5.78
N GLU A 323 -70.97 -43.90 -5.69
CA GLU A 323 -69.99 -44.04 -6.79
C GLU A 323 -70.22 -45.29 -7.65
N TRP A 324 -71.02 -46.24 -7.16
CA TRP A 324 -71.31 -47.50 -7.85
C TRP A 324 -72.40 -47.19 -8.89
N GLY A 325 -71.99 -46.85 -10.10
CA GLY A 325 -72.90 -46.35 -11.13
C GLY A 325 -74.04 -47.33 -11.45
N ALA A 326 -75.28 -46.82 -11.39
CA ALA A 326 -76.40 -47.39 -12.13
C ALA A 326 -76.14 -47.27 -13.66
N PRO A 327 -76.62 -48.22 -14.49
CA PRO A 327 -76.27 -48.26 -15.90
C PRO A 327 -76.80 -47.04 -16.67
N LEU A 328 -75.94 -46.44 -17.51
CA LEU A 328 -76.32 -45.48 -18.55
C LEU A 328 -77.10 -46.19 -19.66
N THR A 329 -78.39 -46.40 -19.43
CA THR A 329 -79.38 -46.65 -20.49
C THR A 329 -80.60 -45.81 -20.16
N GLN A 330 -81.13 -45.08 -21.15
CA GLN A 330 -82.26 -44.13 -21.07
C GLN A 330 -81.90 -42.65 -20.82
N LEU A 331 -81.16 -42.02 -21.74
CA LEU A 331 -81.34 -40.60 -22.09
C LEU A 331 -80.64 -40.30 -23.43
N LYS A 332 -81.08 -41.01 -24.47
CA LYS A 332 -80.92 -40.57 -25.86
C LYS A 332 -82.24 -40.76 -26.58
N THR A 333 -83.20 -39.91 -26.25
CA THR A 333 -84.28 -39.45 -27.14
C THR A 333 -85.06 -38.37 -26.41
N ILE A 334 -85.13 -37.19 -27.03
CA ILE A 334 -86.20 -36.18 -27.03
C ILE A 334 -85.50 -34.83 -27.24
N SER A 335 -85.34 -34.45 -28.51
CA SER A 335 -85.82 -33.18 -29.07
C SER A 335 -85.08 -32.85 -30.38
N ASP A 336 -85.59 -33.36 -31.49
CA ASP A 336 -85.59 -32.65 -32.77
C ASP A 336 -86.97 -32.90 -33.43
N PRO A 337 -87.67 -31.89 -33.96
CA PRO A 337 -89.07 -31.99 -34.36
C PRO A 337 -89.23 -32.34 -35.85
N GLY A 338 -90.17 -33.25 -36.14
CA GLY A 338 -90.93 -33.26 -37.40
C GLY A 338 -90.32 -34.00 -38.59
N SER A 339 -90.75 -35.24 -38.79
CA SER A 339 -91.14 -35.77 -40.12
C SER A 339 -91.92 -37.07 -39.94
N ASP A 340 -93.15 -37.03 -40.43
CA ASP A 340 -94.13 -38.06 -40.70
C ASP A 340 -93.69 -39.55 -40.73
N GLY A 341 -94.55 -40.39 -40.16
CA GLY A 341 -94.81 -41.72 -40.73
C GLY A 341 -94.66 -42.91 -39.78
N ASP A 342 -95.82 -43.45 -39.41
CA ASP A 342 -96.15 -44.88 -39.46
C ASP A 342 -95.79 -45.82 -38.29
N ASP A 343 -96.87 -46.30 -37.69
CA ASP A 343 -97.11 -47.62 -37.10
C ASP A 343 -96.53 -48.04 -35.74
N ALA A 344 -97.48 -48.55 -34.94
CA ALA A 344 -97.34 -49.13 -33.63
C ALA A 344 -96.87 -50.60 -33.66
N LEU A 345 -96.60 -51.13 -32.45
CA LEU A 345 -96.37 -52.54 -32.06
C LEU A 345 -94.88 -52.93 -32.11
N VAL A 346 -94.25 -53.58 -31.11
CA VAL A 346 -94.69 -54.54 -30.10
C VAL A 346 -93.76 -54.41 -28.87
N VAL A 347 -94.33 -54.54 -27.67
CA VAL A 347 -93.61 -54.84 -26.43
C VAL A 347 -93.22 -56.32 -26.46
N GLU A 348 -91.93 -56.63 -26.45
CA GLU A 348 -91.46 -57.98 -26.11
C GLU A 348 -90.61 -57.95 -24.83
N ASP A 349 -91.20 -58.56 -23.82
CA ASP A 349 -90.76 -58.69 -22.44
C ASP A 349 -89.83 -59.91 -22.37
N ASN A 350 -88.52 -59.70 -22.19
CA ASN A 350 -87.57 -60.79 -21.99
C ASN A 350 -86.72 -60.56 -20.73
N LYS A 351 -87.14 -61.23 -19.66
CA LYS A 351 -86.33 -61.57 -18.49
C LYS A 351 -85.11 -62.39 -18.93
N ALA A 352 -83.94 -61.79 -18.84
CA ALA A 352 -82.69 -62.52 -18.69
C ALA A 352 -81.94 -61.94 -17.49
N GLY A 353 -81.70 -62.78 -16.48
CA GLY A 353 -80.88 -62.45 -15.33
C GLY A 353 -79.49 -62.06 -15.80
N VAL A 354 -79.17 -60.77 -15.72
CA VAL A 354 -77.82 -60.26 -15.83
C VAL A 354 -77.34 -60.07 -14.40
N HIS A 355 -76.35 -60.87 -13.97
CA HIS A 355 -75.49 -60.51 -12.85
C HIS A 355 -74.90 -59.13 -13.17
N GLY A 356 -75.50 -58.07 -12.62
CA GLY A 356 -74.98 -56.72 -12.70
C GLY A 356 -73.71 -56.66 -11.87
N HIS A 357 -72.56 -56.91 -12.50
CA HIS A 357 -71.29 -56.50 -11.93
C HIS A 357 -71.31 -54.96 -11.92
N MET A 358 -71.53 -54.36 -10.74
CA MET A 358 -71.44 -52.92 -10.56
C MET A 358 -69.97 -52.53 -10.79
N ASP A 359 -69.64 -52.11 -12.01
CA ASP A 359 -68.29 -51.68 -12.32
C ASP A 359 -68.05 -50.29 -11.73
N ASN A 360 -67.31 -50.25 -10.62
CA ASN A 360 -66.77 -49.00 -10.08
C ASN A 360 -65.84 -48.39 -11.11
N VAL A 361 -66.26 -47.24 -11.66
CA VAL A 361 -65.50 -46.46 -12.64
C VAL A 361 -64.12 -46.03 -12.09
N PHE A 362 -63.96 -45.97 -10.76
CA PHE A 362 -62.68 -45.76 -10.09
C PHE A 362 -62.00 -47.07 -9.67
N SER A 363 -61.29 -47.71 -10.61
CA SER A 363 -60.23 -48.69 -10.32
C SER A 363 -58.99 -47.98 -9.76
N ILE A 364 -58.06 -48.70 -9.11
CA ILE A 364 -56.83 -48.11 -8.53
C ILE A 364 -56.01 -47.34 -9.59
N PHE A 365 -56.00 -47.84 -10.82
CA PHE A 365 -55.36 -47.20 -11.96
C PHE A 365 -56.11 -45.92 -12.39
N ASN A 366 -57.45 -45.93 -12.35
CA ASN A 366 -58.26 -44.76 -12.69
C ASN A 366 -58.17 -43.67 -11.62
N SER A 367 -58.02 -44.04 -10.34
CA SER A 367 -57.74 -43.10 -9.24
C SER A 367 -56.34 -42.49 -9.35
N PHE A 368 -55.35 -43.27 -9.76
CA PHE A 368 -54.01 -42.78 -10.08
C PHE A 368 -54.03 -41.81 -11.27
N TRP A 369 -54.69 -42.22 -12.35
CA TRP A 369 -54.85 -41.39 -13.55
C TRP A 369 -55.59 -40.08 -13.27
N PHE A 370 -56.65 -40.12 -12.45
CA PHE A 370 -57.37 -38.93 -12.01
C PHE A 370 -56.48 -37.99 -11.19
N ALA A 371 -55.70 -38.52 -10.24
CA ALA A 371 -54.78 -37.71 -9.44
C ALA A 371 -53.68 -37.08 -10.31
N LEU A 372 -53.23 -37.76 -11.37
CA LEU A 372 -52.20 -37.27 -12.29
C LEU A 372 -52.76 -36.20 -13.22
N SER A 373 -53.92 -36.42 -13.83
CA SER A 373 -54.53 -35.50 -14.78
C SER A 373 -54.95 -34.18 -14.13
N THR A 374 -55.39 -34.24 -12.86
CA THR A 374 -55.67 -33.05 -12.04
C THR A 374 -54.39 -32.34 -11.58
N PHE A 375 -53.28 -33.06 -11.40
CA PHE A 375 -51.98 -32.46 -11.11
C PHE A 375 -51.38 -31.72 -12.32
N VAL A 376 -51.48 -32.30 -13.52
CA VAL A 376 -50.99 -31.71 -14.79
C VAL A 376 -51.98 -30.67 -15.35
N GLN A 377 -53.09 -30.39 -14.66
CA GLN A 377 -54.13 -29.43 -15.05
C GLN A 377 -54.80 -29.70 -16.41
N GLN A 378 -54.76 -30.94 -16.90
CA GLN A 378 -55.37 -31.33 -18.17
C GLN A 378 -56.86 -31.70 -18.03
N GLY A 379 -57.30 -32.00 -16.81
CA GLY A 379 -58.64 -32.54 -16.56
C GLY A 379 -58.70 -34.05 -16.87
N GLY A 380 -59.71 -34.73 -16.34
CA GLY A 380 -59.92 -36.16 -16.56
C GLY A 380 -61.36 -36.46 -16.95
N ASP A 381 -61.56 -37.47 -17.78
CA ASP A 381 -62.89 -37.91 -18.24
C ASP A 381 -63.74 -38.54 -17.12
N ILE A 382 -63.09 -38.92 -16.02
CA ILE A 382 -63.70 -39.62 -14.88
C ILE A 382 -63.72 -38.66 -13.70
N VAL A 383 -64.91 -38.37 -13.16
CA VAL A 383 -65.11 -37.44 -12.04
C VAL A 383 -65.80 -38.15 -10.86
N PRO A 384 -65.41 -37.85 -9.60
CA PRO A 384 -66.08 -38.42 -8.43
C PRO A 384 -67.52 -37.91 -8.32
N ARG A 385 -68.48 -38.83 -8.14
CA ARG A 385 -69.91 -38.52 -8.05
C ARG A 385 -70.36 -38.24 -6.62
N SER A 386 -69.76 -38.91 -5.64
CA SER A 386 -70.08 -38.79 -4.22
C SER A 386 -69.56 -37.50 -3.60
N LEU A 387 -70.28 -37.02 -2.58
CA LEU A 387 -69.90 -35.82 -1.84
C LEU A 387 -68.51 -35.95 -1.20
N SER A 388 -68.19 -37.11 -0.61
CA SER A 388 -66.87 -37.39 -0.01
C SER A 388 -65.75 -37.40 -1.06
N GLY A 389 -65.97 -38.03 -2.22
CA GLY A 389 -65.00 -38.03 -3.33
C GLY A 389 -64.76 -36.63 -3.90
N ARG A 390 -65.81 -35.81 -3.99
CA ARG A 390 -65.71 -34.40 -4.42
C ARG A 390 -64.96 -33.53 -3.42
N ILE A 391 -65.12 -33.75 -2.11
CA ILE A 391 -64.35 -33.02 -1.09
C ILE A 391 -62.86 -33.37 -1.19
N VAL A 392 -62.52 -34.66 -1.33
CA VAL A 392 -61.12 -35.10 -1.50
C VAL A 392 -60.53 -34.55 -2.81
N GLY A 393 -61.27 -34.63 -3.92
CA GLY A 393 -60.87 -34.07 -5.20
C GLY A 393 -60.71 -32.54 -5.16
N GLY A 394 -61.59 -31.83 -4.46
CA GLY A 394 -61.52 -30.38 -4.28
C GLY A 394 -60.32 -29.94 -3.43
N ALA A 395 -60.03 -30.68 -2.35
CA ALA A 395 -58.84 -30.44 -1.53
C ALA A 395 -57.54 -30.71 -2.32
N TRP A 396 -57.51 -31.80 -3.10
CA TRP A 396 -56.40 -32.08 -4.01
C TRP A 396 -56.24 -30.99 -5.06
N TRP A 397 -57.33 -30.54 -5.68
CA TRP A 397 -57.29 -29.47 -6.67
C TRP A 397 -56.77 -28.14 -6.11
N PHE A 398 -57.17 -27.77 -4.90
CA PHE A 398 -56.63 -26.58 -4.22
C PHE A 398 -55.13 -26.73 -3.93
N PHE A 399 -54.70 -27.91 -3.48
CA PHE A 399 -53.29 -28.21 -3.26
C PHE A 399 -52.47 -28.14 -4.56
N THR A 400 -52.92 -28.77 -5.65
CA THR A 400 -52.20 -28.76 -6.93
C THR A 400 -52.13 -27.36 -7.53
N LEU A 401 -53.19 -26.56 -7.39
CA LEU A 401 -53.20 -25.16 -7.81
C LEU A 401 -52.10 -24.37 -7.10
N ILE A 402 -51.98 -24.48 -5.77
CA ILE A 402 -50.94 -23.79 -4.99
C ILE A 402 -49.54 -24.23 -5.41
N ILE A 403 -49.32 -25.54 -5.56
CA ILE A 403 -48.00 -26.09 -5.91
C ILE A 403 -47.58 -25.65 -7.31
N VAL A 404 -48.46 -25.78 -8.32
CA VAL A 404 -48.12 -25.37 -9.69
C VAL A 404 -47.93 -23.86 -9.76
N SER A 405 -48.76 -23.06 -9.09
CA SER A 405 -48.58 -21.60 -9.05
C SER A 405 -47.27 -21.19 -8.36
N SER A 406 -46.85 -21.90 -7.32
CA SER A 406 -45.59 -21.62 -6.63
C SER A 406 -44.39 -22.06 -7.46
N TYR A 407 -44.50 -23.20 -8.16
CA TYR A 407 -43.48 -23.67 -9.09
C TYR A 407 -43.29 -22.70 -10.25
N THR A 408 -44.36 -22.23 -10.89
CA THR A 408 -44.26 -21.27 -12.00
C THR A 408 -43.70 -19.93 -11.55
N ALA A 409 -44.07 -19.44 -10.36
CA ALA A 409 -43.49 -18.23 -9.77
C ALA A 409 -41.98 -18.39 -9.47
N ASN A 410 -41.58 -19.49 -8.83
CA ASN A 410 -40.18 -19.76 -8.51
C ASN A 410 -39.33 -20.05 -9.75
N LEU A 411 -39.88 -20.74 -10.75
CA LEU A 411 -39.22 -20.97 -12.03
C LEU A 411 -38.99 -19.64 -12.76
N ALA A 412 -39.98 -18.75 -12.79
CA ALA A 412 -39.81 -17.41 -13.37
C ALA A 412 -38.73 -16.59 -12.63
N ALA A 413 -38.71 -16.66 -11.29
CA ALA A 413 -37.65 -16.05 -10.48
C ALA A 413 -36.27 -16.69 -10.75
N TYR A 414 -36.22 -18.01 -10.93
CA TYR A 414 -34.99 -18.73 -11.21
C TYR A 414 -34.40 -18.39 -12.59
N LEU A 415 -35.26 -18.32 -13.61
CA LEU A 415 -34.87 -17.94 -14.96
C LEU A 415 -34.42 -16.48 -15.08
N THR A 416 -34.85 -15.62 -14.16
CA THR A 416 -34.43 -14.20 -14.13
C THR A 416 -33.18 -13.96 -13.30
N VAL A 417 -32.91 -14.79 -12.28
CA VAL A 417 -31.77 -14.62 -11.37
C VAL A 417 -30.63 -15.58 -11.74
N GLU A 418 -29.68 -15.08 -12.52
CA GLU A 418 -28.41 -15.77 -12.78
C GLU A 418 -27.51 -15.72 -11.54
N ARG A 419 -27.42 -16.81 -10.77
CA ARG A 419 -26.47 -16.91 -9.65
C ARG A 419 -25.11 -17.41 -10.13
N MET A 420 -24.12 -16.52 -10.21
CA MET A 420 -22.72 -16.94 -10.36
C MET A 420 -22.21 -17.48 -9.03
N THR A 421 -21.90 -18.78 -8.98
CA THR A 421 -21.27 -19.42 -7.81
C THR A 421 -19.76 -19.42 -7.99
N ASN A 422 -19.05 -18.73 -7.09
CA ASN A 422 -17.60 -18.79 -7.03
C ASN A 422 -17.18 -19.99 -6.15
N PRO A 423 -16.33 -20.91 -6.64
CA PRO A 423 -15.89 -22.09 -5.89
C PRO A 423 -14.90 -21.73 -4.78
N ILE A 424 -14.22 -20.59 -4.89
CA ILE A 424 -13.29 -20.07 -3.89
C ILE A 424 -13.94 -18.87 -3.23
N LYS A 425 -14.24 -18.99 -1.93
CA LYS A 425 -14.80 -17.90 -1.13
C LYS A 425 -13.81 -17.33 -0.12
N SER A 426 -12.79 -18.10 0.25
CA SER A 426 -11.81 -17.72 1.27
C SER A 426 -10.40 -18.23 0.95
N TYR A 427 -9.40 -17.65 1.63
CA TYR A 427 -8.02 -18.16 1.64
C TYR A 427 -7.93 -19.61 2.14
N GLU A 428 -8.80 -20.00 3.05
CA GLU A 428 -8.81 -21.36 3.58
C GLU A 428 -9.23 -22.38 2.53
N ASP A 429 -10.26 -22.06 1.76
CA ASP A 429 -10.71 -22.92 0.66
C ASP A 429 -9.57 -23.14 -0.33
N LEU A 430 -8.87 -22.05 -0.69
CA LEU A 430 -7.73 -22.07 -1.61
C LEU A 430 -6.57 -22.91 -1.07
N ALA A 431 -6.30 -22.85 0.23
CA ALA A 431 -5.20 -23.57 0.88
C ALA A 431 -5.51 -25.05 1.18
N ARG A 432 -6.78 -25.45 1.25
CA ARG A 432 -7.21 -26.85 1.47
C ARG A 432 -7.26 -27.65 0.18
N GLN A 433 -7.54 -27.00 -0.93
CA GLN A 433 -7.63 -27.62 -2.25
C GLN A 433 -6.28 -27.57 -3.01
N SER A 434 -6.09 -28.47 -3.97
CA SER A 434 -4.88 -28.54 -4.82
C SER A 434 -5.17 -28.40 -6.32
N LYS A 435 -6.43 -28.20 -6.72
CA LYS A 435 -6.88 -28.10 -8.11
C LYS A 435 -6.45 -26.78 -8.74
N VAL A 436 -6.69 -25.67 -8.04
CA VAL A 436 -6.33 -24.31 -8.43
C VAL A 436 -4.99 -23.96 -7.80
N LYS A 437 -3.97 -23.76 -8.63
CA LYS A 437 -2.67 -23.26 -8.18
C LYS A 437 -2.80 -21.81 -7.77
N TYR A 438 -1.98 -21.35 -6.83
CA TYR A 438 -1.97 -19.95 -6.43
C TYR A 438 -0.55 -19.42 -6.27
N GLY A 439 -0.39 -18.12 -6.54
CA GLY A 439 0.91 -17.47 -6.47
C GLY A 439 0.83 -15.98 -6.13
N ILE A 440 1.99 -15.43 -5.80
CA ILE A 440 2.23 -14.01 -5.50
C ILE A 440 3.34 -13.48 -6.41
N ILE A 441 3.59 -12.17 -6.32
CA ILE A 441 4.75 -11.56 -6.97
C ILE A 441 6.07 -12.09 -6.38
N LYS A 442 7.09 -12.29 -7.23
CA LYS A 442 8.41 -12.84 -6.86
C LYS A 442 9.19 -11.96 -5.88
N SER A 443 8.97 -10.65 -5.91
CA SER A 443 9.63 -9.66 -5.06
C SER A 443 8.58 -8.70 -4.48
N GLY A 444 8.83 -8.21 -3.27
CA GLY A 444 7.98 -7.19 -2.64
C GLY A 444 7.54 -7.55 -1.22
N SER A 445 6.73 -6.65 -0.65
CA SER A 445 6.18 -6.76 0.72
C SER A 445 5.31 -8.01 0.89
N THR A 446 4.50 -8.37 -0.12
CA THR A 446 3.63 -9.56 -0.07
C THR A 446 4.42 -10.85 0.12
N ARG A 447 5.56 -11.00 -0.57
CA ARG A 447 6.44 -12.17 -0.39
C ARG A 447 6.97 -12.24 1.03
N ASN A 448 7.54 -11.14 1.51
CA ASN A 448 8.07 -11.06 2.87
C ASN A 448 6.99 -11.30 3.93
N PHE A 449 5.74 -10.90 3.66
CA PHE A 449 4.61 -11.15 4.53
C PHE A 449 4.33 -12.65 4.67
N PHE A 450 4.26 -13.41 3.56
CA PHE A 450 4.02 -14.85 3.62
C PHE A 450 5.21 -15.61 4.24
N GLU A 451 6.43 -15.18 3.95
CA GLU A 451 7.66 -15.77 4.50
C GLU A 451 7.78 -15.58 6.02
N LYS A 452 7.46 -14.38 6.53
CA LYS A 452 7.53 -14.04 7.96
C LYS A 452 6.21 -14.27 8.72
N SER A 453 5.19 -14.83 8.09
CA SER A 453 3.87 -14.95 8.71
C SER A 453 3.86 -15.97 9.85
N ASN A 454 3.24 -15.62 10.97
CA ASN A 454 3.03 -16.53 12.11
C ASN A 454 1.70 -17.31 12.02
N ILE A 455 0.87 -17.05 11.01
CA ILE A 455 -0.46 -17.67 10.88
C ILE A 455 -0.31 -18.99 10.12
N LYS A 456 -0.80 -20.09 10.71
CA LYS A 456 -0.65 -21.46 10.17
C LYS A 456 -1.14 -21.61 8.72
N ILE A 457 -2.24 -20.94 8.35
CA ILE A 457 -2.78 -21.00 6.98
C ILE A 457 -1.81 -20.40 5.97
N PHE A 458 -1.24 -19.23 6.28
CA PHE A 458 -0.30 -18.53 5.41
C PHE A 458 1.07 -19.22 5.36
N GLN A 459 1.50 -19.84 6.46
CA GLN A 459 2.69 -20.70 6.46
C GLN A 459 2.52 -21.92 5.55
N ARG A 460 1.34 -22.56 5.55
CA ARG A 460 1.05 -23.67 4.63
C ARG A 460 1.04 -23.19 3.17
N MET A 461 0.41 -22.05 2.90
CA MET A 461 0.41 -21.44 1.57
C MET A 461 1.82 -21.07 1.11
N TRP A 462 2.65 -20.52 2.00
CA TRP A 462 4.05 -20.21 1.71
C TRP A 462 4.83 -21.46 1.35
N LYS A 463 4.75 -22.53 2.14
CA LYS A 463 5.42 -23.81 1.85
C LYS A 463 5.03 -24.37 0.47
N PHE A 464 3.76 -24.26 0.09
CA PHE A 464 3.30 -24.65 -1.24
C PHE A 464 3.89 -23.77 -2.37
N MET A 465 3.96 -22.45 -2.16
CA MET A 465 4.55 -21.53 -3.13
C MET A 465 6.08 -21.67 -3.21
N GLU A 466 6.72 -22.02 -2.11
CA GLU A 466 8.16 -22.28 -2.02
C GLU A 466 8.53 -23.58 -2.74
N SER A 467 7.72 -24.64 -2.61
CA SER A 467 7.92 -25.89 -3.35
C SER A 467 7.62 -25.77 -4.85
N ASN A 468 6.83 -24.78 -5.26
CA ASN A 468 6.40 -24.57 -6.64
C ASN A 468 6.81 -23.17 -7.14
N PRO A 469 8.09 -22.93 -7.45
CA PRO A 469 8.55 -21.60 -7.85
C PRO A 469 7.95 -21.11 -9.18
N ASP A 470 7.37 -22.03 -9.97
CA ASP A 470 6.64 -21.74 -11.20
C ASP A 470 5.39 -20.90 -10.94
N VAL A 471 4.78 -20.95 -9.75
CA VAL A 471 3.56 -20.19 -9.44
C VAL A 471 3.84 -18.70 -9.22
N LEU A 472 5.07 -18.31 -8.94
CA LEU A 472 5.41 -16.93 -8.62
C LEU A 472 5.55 -16.06 -9.89
N ALA A 473 4.86 -14.92 -9.91
CA ALA A 473 4.87 -14.00 -11.05
C ALA A 473 5.99 -12.96 -10.94
N PRO A 474 6.72 -12.61 -12.03
CA PRO A 474 7.77 -11.59 -11.98
C PRO A 474 7.22 -10.18 -11.76
N THR A 475 6.07 -9.85 -12.34
CA THR A 475 5.40 -8.55 -12.21
C THR A 475 3.91 -8.74 -11.96
N VAL A 476 3.25 -7.72 -11.41
CA VAL A 476 1.79 -7.76 -11.20
C VAL A 476 1.05 -8.02 -12.51
N LYS A 477 1.45 -7.35 -13.59
CA LYS A 477 0.84 -7.52 -14.92
C LYS A 477 0.96 -8.95 -15.44
N ALA A 478 2.14 -9.57 -15.31
CA ALA A 478 2.34 -10.97 -15.70
C ALA A 478 1.49 -11.94 -14.87
N GLY A 479 1.31 -11.66 -13.57
CA GLY A 479 0.42 -12.44 -12.70
C GLY A 479 -1.04 -12.37 -13.13
N VAL A 480 -1.52 -11.17 -13.48
CA VAL A 480 -2.89 -10.94 -13.98
C VAL A 480 -3.12 -11.62 -15.33
N GLU A 481 -2.19 -11.44 -16.27
CA GLU A 481 -2.25 -12.10 -17.59
C GLU A 481 -2.28 -13.63 -17.45
N ARG A 482 -1.51 -14.17 -16.49
CA ARG A 482 -1.56 -15.59 -16.19
C ARG A 482 -2.94 -16.02 -15.71
N VAL A 483 -3.59 -15.31 -14.78
CA VAL A 483 -4.96 -15.65 -14.34
C VAL A 483 -5.93 -15.69 -15.52
N ILE A 484 -5.83 -14.72 -16.42
CA ILE A 484 -6.70 -14.63 -17.61
C ILE A 484 -6.46 -15.82 -18.56
N ASN A 485 -5.21 -16.25 -18.71
CA ASN A 485 -4.82 -17.31 -19.65
C ASN A 485 -4.89 -18.73 -19.06
N SER A 486 -4.99 -18.89 -17.75
CA SER A 486 -4.88 -20.19 -17.07
C SER A 486 -6.16 -21.02 -17.06
N ASN A 487 -7.18 -20.64 -17.85
CA ASN A 487 -8.46 -21.35 -17.97
C ASN A 487 -9.03 -21.84 -16.62
N LYS A 488 -9.04 -20.96 -15.60
CA LYS A 488 -9.54 -21.20 -14.23
C LYS A 488 -8.68 -22.12 -13.34
N ASP A 489 -7.44 -22.44 -13.71
CA ASP A 489 -6.54 -23.30 -12.90
C ASP A 489 -5.55 -22.52 -12.03
N TYR A 490 -5.54 -21.19 -12.09
CA TYR A 490 -4.61 -20.33 -11.37
C TYR A 490 -5.30 -19.13 -10.71
N ALA A 491 -4.96 -18.88 -9.45
CA ALA A 491 -5.35 -17.71 -8.69
C ALA A 491 -4.12 -16.85 -8.34
N PHE A 492 -4.26 -15.53 -8.38
CA PHE A 492 -3.17 -14.61 -8.09
C PHE A 492 -3.51 -13.76 -6.88
N ILE A 493 -2.62 -13.76 -5.88
CA ILE A 493 -2.80 -12.98 -4.66
C ILE A 493 -2.07 -11.65 -4.83
N LEU A 494 -2.83 -10.56 -4.74
CA LEU A 494 -2.36 -9.19 -4.93
C LEU A 494 -3.14 -8.20 -4.06
N GLU A 495 -2.67 -6.96 -4.01
CA GLU A 495 -3.33 -5.88 -3.28
C GLU A 495 -4.76 -5.63 -3.80
N SER A 496 -5.71 -5.38 -2.90
CA SER A 496 -7.13 -5.23 -3.22
C SER A 496 -7.42 -4.08 -4.19
N THR A 497 -6.67 -2.99 -4.07
CA THR A 497 -6.75 -1.82 -4.95
C THR A 497 -6.35 -2.16 -6.39
N MET A 498 -5.28 -2.94 -6.56
CA MET A 498 -4.86 -3.44 -7.87
C MET A 498 -5.86 -4.46 -8.44
N ASN A 499 -6.41 -5.33 -7.59
CA ASN A 499 -7.40 -6.31 -8.02
C ASN A 499 -8.67 -5.62 -8.55
N GLU A 500 -9.20 -4.64 -7.83
CA GLU A 500 -10.35 -3.84 -8.27
C GLU A 500 -10.06 -3.10 -9.57
N TYR A 501 -8.87 -2.51 -9.69
CA TYR A 501 -8.46 -1.82 -10.90
C TYR A 501 -8.43 -2.73 -12.14
N PHE A 502 -7.88 -3.94 -12.03
CA PHE A 502 -7.84 -4.89 -13.14
C PHE A 502 -9.20 -5.51 -13.44
N ASN A 503 -10.05 -5.71 -12.43
CA ASN A 503 -11.40 -6.23 -12.60
C ASN A 503 -12.28 -5.28 -13.45
N GLN A 504 -12.08 -3.98 -13.32
CA GLN A 504 -12.80 -2.96 -14.12
C GLN A 504 -12.32 -2.84 -15.58
N ARG A 505 -11.22 -3.52 -15.96
CA ARG A 505 -10.68 -3.45 -17.32
C ARG A 505 -11.23 -4.55 -18.21
N ARG A 506 -11.48 -4.21 -19.48
CA ARG A 506 -11.84 -5.18 -20.52
C ARG A 506 -10.76 -6.27 -20.63
N PRO A 507 -11.13 -7.55 -20.76
CA PRO A 507 -12.46 -8.09 -21.04
C PRO A 507 -13.38 -8.34 -19.81
N CYS A 508 -13.06 -7.84 -18.62
CA CYS A 508 -13.85 -8.03 -17.39
C CYS A 508 -14.03 -9.51 -17.01
N THR A 509 -12.99 -10.31 -17.22
CA THR A 509 -12.97 -11.78 -17.01
C THR A 509 -12.39 -12.19 -15.67
N THR A 510 -12.13 -11.26 -14.76
CA THR A 510 -11.58 -11.56 -13.42
C THR A 510 -12.59 -11.24 -12.35
N VAL A 511 -12.43 -11.84 -11.17
CA VAL A 511 -13.23 -11.55 -9.97
C VAL A 511 -12.31 -11.44 -8.77
N LYS A 512 -12.66 -10.52 -7.86
CA LYS A 512 -12.04 -10.39 -6.55
C LYS A 512 -12.71 -11.34 -5.57
N VAL A 513 -11.91 -12.14 -4.89
CA VAL A 513 -12.29 -12.93 -3.71
C VAL A 513 -11.56 -12.32 -2.52
N SER A 514 -12.32 -11.98 -1.48
CA SER A 514 -11.84 -11.31 -0.26
C SER A 514 -11.59 -12.30 0.85
#